data_AF-A0A497XQD8-F1
#
_entry.id   AF-A0A497XQD8-F1
#
_cell.length_a   1.000
_cell.length_b   1.000
_cell.length_c   1.000
_cell.angle_alpha   90.00
_cell.angle_beta   90.00
_cell.angle_gamma   90.00
#
_symmetry.space_group_name_H-M   'P 1'
#
loop_
_entity.id
_entity.type
_entity.pdbx_description
1 polymer ?
#
loop_
_entity_poly.entity_id
_entity_poly.type
_entity_poly.pdbx_seq_one_letter_code
_entity_poly.pdbx_strand_id
1 'polypeptide(L)' 'MKEKPIWELQKGVKMDADTANEVAKIACAFKALSAYTALVLDQEDSSDELQEMVQSGLEAMNHIFKV' A
#
# COMPACT_ATOMS: atom_id res chain seq x y z
N MET A 1 -1.35 -22.45 -10.97
CA MET A 1 -0.05 -21.78 -11.15
C MET A 1 0.06 -20.75 -10.04
N LYS A 2 1.08 -20.78 -9.17
CA LYS A 2 1.24 -19.73 -8.15
C LYS A 2 1.79 -18.49 -8.87
N GLU A 3 0.99 -17.44 -8.94
CA GLU A 3 1.42 -16.16 -9.49
C GLU A 3 2.63 -15.64 -8.73
N LYS A 4 3.61 -15.09 -9.46
CA LYS A 4 4.80 -14.54 -8.84
C LYS A 4 4.41 -13.25 -8.10
N PRO A 5 4.68 -13.13 -6.80
CA PRO A 5 4.28 -11.95 -6.05
C PRO A 5 5.02 -10.73 -6.57
N ILE A 6 4.27 -9.64 -6.78
CA ILE A 6 4.79 -8.34 -7.23
C ILE A 6 5.70 -7.72 -6.16
N TRP A 7 5.54 -8.16 -4.90
CA TRP A 7 6.20 -7.59 -3.73
C TRP A 7 6.87 -8.69 -2.91
N GLU A 8 8.08 -8.41 -2.46
CA GLU A 8 8.85 -9.31 -1.61
C GLU A 8 9.00 -8.70 -0.21
N LEU A 9 8.98 -9.53 0.83
CA LEU A 9 9.20 -9.06 2.19
C LEU A 9 10.61 -8.49 2.37
N GLN A 10 10.73 -7.43 3.15
CA GLN A 10 12.01 -6.90 3.55
C GLN A 10 12.76 -7.85 4.50
N LYS A 11 14.08 -7.71 4.51
CA LYS A 11 14.94 -8.50 5.38
C LYS A 11 14.58 -8.26 6.85
N GLY A 12 14.33 -9.34 7.58
CA GLY A 12 13.97 -9.29 9.01
C GLY A 12 12.47 -9.30 9.27
N VAL A 13 11.63 -9.05 8.27
CA VAL A 13 10.19 -9.23 8.36
C VAL A 13 9.86 -10.72 8.24
N LYS A 14 9.14 -11.26 9.22
CA LYS A 14 8.69 -12.65 9.24
C LYS A 14 7.18 -12.70 9.05
N MET A 15 6.74 -13.27 7.94
CA MET A 15 5.34 -13.44 7.59
C MET A 15 5.22 -14.65 6.66
N ASP A 16 4.18 -15.46 6.82
CA ASP A 16 3.92 -16.55 5.88
C ASP A 16 3.45 -15.99 4.52
N ALA A 17 3.55 -16.82 3.48
CA ALA A 17 3.29 -16.39 2.11
C ALA A 17 1.83 -15.97 1.87
N ASP A 18 0.87 -16.59 2.57
CA ASP A 18 -0.54 -16.32 2.36
C ASP A 18 -0.91 -14.98 3.03
N THR A 19 -0.45 -14.75 4.25
CA THR A 19 -0.59 -13.45 4.94
C THR A 19 0.14 -12.34 4.17
N ALA A 20 1.35 -12.58 3.67
CA ALA A 20 2.08 -11.60 2.86
C ALA A 20 1.33 -11.20 1.59
N ASN A 21 0.63 -12.15 0.97
CA ASN A 21 -0.18 -11.89 -0.20
C ASN A 21 -1.42 -11.04 0.12
N GLU A 22 -2.11 -11.31 1.24
CA GLU A 22 -3.25 -10.48 1.66
C GLU A 22 -2.81 -9.04 2.00
N VAL A 23 -1.68 -8.87 2.70
CA VAL A 23 -1.14 -7.54 3.00
C VAL A 23 -0.71 -6.83 1.70
N ALA A 24 -0.15 -7.53 0.72
CA ALA A 24 0.19 -6.95 -0.58
C ALA A 24 -1.05 -6.45 -1.35
N LYS A 25 -2.21 -7.10 -1.21
CA LYS A 25 -3.47 -6.61 -1.80
C LYS A 25 -3.94 -5.32 -1.12
N ILE A 26 -3.87 -5.26 0.21
CA ILE A 26 -4.19 -4.05 0.98
C ILE A 26 -3.26 -2.90 0.57
N ALA A 27 -1.98 -3.20 0.41
CA ALA A 27 -0.98 -2.25 -0.07
C ALA A 27 -1.31 -1.69 -1.46
N CYS A 28 -1.72 -2.56 -2.40
CA CYS A 28 -2.19 -2.13 -3.72
C CYS A 28 -3.44 -1.26 -3.64
N ALA A 29 -4.38 -1.56 -2.74
CA ALA A 29 -5.58 -0.75 -2.52
C ALA A 29 -5.22 0.66 -2.01
N PHE A 30 -4.26 0.80 -1.08
CA PHE A 30 -3.79 2.11 -0.61
C PHE A 30 -3.09 2.91 -1.72
N LYS A 31 -2.28 2.25 -2.56
CA LYS A 31 -1.69 2.92 -3.75
C LYS A 31 -2.76 3.39 -4.73
N ALA A 32 -3.78 2.58 -4.99
CA ALA A 32 -4.89 2.95 -5.86
C ALA A 32 -5.69 4.10 -5.26
N LEU A 33 -5.95 4.08 -3.95
CA LEU A 33 -6.61 5.15 -3.23
C LEU A 33 -5.79 6.44 -3.29
N SER A 34 -4.47 6.38 -3.09
CA SER A 34 -3.55 7.53 -3.23
C SER A 34 -3.61 8.15 -4.62
N ALA A 35 -3.58 7.33 -5.67
CA ALA A 35 -3.69 7.81 -7.04
C ALA A 35 -5.07 8.42 -7.29
N TYR A 36 -6.13 7.82 -6.76
CA TYR A 36 -7.49 8.32 -6.89
C TYR A 36 -7.69 9.63 -6.12
N THR A 37 -7.23 9.73 -4.86
CA THR A 37 -7.30 10.97 -4.10
C THR A 37 -6.51 12.07 -4.77
N ALA A 38 -5.31 11.80 -5.29
CA ALA A 38 -4.55 12.80 -6.05
C ALA A 38 -5.29 13.30 -7.31
N LEU A 39 -6.10 12.46 -7.95
CA LEU A 39 -6.91 12.83 -9.11
C LEU A 39 -8.20 13.57 -8.74
N VAL A 40 -8.83 13.22 -7.62
CA VAL A 40 -10.08 13.85 -7.11
C VAL A 40 -9.80 15.15 -6.36
N LEU A 41 -8.62 15.26 -5.74
CA LEU A 41 -8.15 16.45 -5.02
C LEU A 41 -7.99 17.68 -5.89
N ASP A 42 -7.79 17.49 -7.19
CA ASP A 42 -7.79 18.57 -8.17
C ASP A 42 -9.20 19.20 -8.34
N GLN A 43 -10.24 18.62 -7.71
CA GLN A 43 -11.64 19.02 -7.88
C GLN A 43 -12.36 19.62 -6.66
N GLU A 44 -11.99 19.35 -5.39
CA GLU A 44 -12.43 20.09 -4.18
C GLU A 44 -12.06 19.33 -2.89
N ASP A 45 -11.69 20.07 -1.83
CA ASP A 45 -11.61 19.68 -0.40
C ASP A 45 -11.35 18.20 -0.09
N SER A 46 -10.11 17.70 -0.23
CA SER A 46 -9.73 16.56 0.62
C SER A 46 -9.23 17.05 1.96
N SER A 47 -9.82 16.49 3.01
CA SER A 47 -9.31 16.58 4.37
C SER A 47 -7.83 16.14 4.41
N ASP A 48 -6.97 16.98 4.99
CA ASP A 48 -5.56 16.67 5.29
C ASP A 48 -5.40 15.29 5.98
N GLU A 49 -6.40 14.87 6.76
CA GLU A 49 -6.41 13.57 7.44
C GLU A 49 -6.41 12.39 6.46
N LEU A 50 -7.09 12.51 5.31
CA LEU A 50 -7.14 11.46 4.31
C LEU A 50 -5.78 11.31 3.62
N GLN A 51 -5.13 12.44 3.33
CA GLN A 51 -3.79 12.46 2.74
C GLN A 51 -2.76 11.87 3.71
N GLU A 52 -2.82 12.24 4.98
CA GLU A 52 -1.95 11.71 6.03
C GLU A 52 -2.16 10.19 6.24
N MET A 53 -3.41 9.73 6.27
CA MET A 53 -3.73 8.31 6.38
C MET A 53 -3.16 7.49 5.22
N VAL A 54 -3.32 7.98 3.99
CA VAL A 54 -2.78 7.32 2.80
C VAL A 54 -1.26 7.31 2.83
N GLN A 55 -0.62 8.43 3.17
CA GLN A 55 0.84 8.54 3.25
C GLN A 55 1.41 7.59 4.31
N SER A 56 0.80 7.54 5.50
CA SER A 56 1.16 6.60 6.56
C SER A 56 1.04 5.14 6.10
N GLY A 57 -0.02 4.80 5.36
CA GLY A 57 -0.19 3.48 4.75
C GLY A 57 0.92 3.13 3.75
N LEU A 58 1.31 4.09 2.88
CA LEU A 58 2.40 3.90 1.91
C LEU A 58 3.76 3.74 2.61
N GLU A 59 4.00 4.47 3.69
CA GLU A 59 5.22 4.34 4.49
C GLU A 59 5.30 2.99 5.21
N ALA A 60 4.20 2.55 5.82
CA ALA A 60 4.10 1.22 6.42
C ALA A 60 4.41 0.11 5.40
N MET A 61 3.93 0.25 4.16
CA MET A 61 4.27 -0.68 3.07
C MET A 61 5.78 -0.72 2.79
N ASN A 62 6.45 0.44 2.78
CA ASN A 62 7.89 0.52 2.56
C ASN A 62 8.72 -0.08 3.70
N HIS A 63 8.14 -0.35 4.87
CA HIS A 63 8.80 -1.11 5.94
C HIS A 63 8.62 -2.61 5.80
N ILE A 64 7.53 -3.05 5.16
CA ILE A 64 7.18 -4.47 5.06
C ILE A 64 7.71 -5.07 3.76
N PHE A 65 7.61 -4.34 2.64
CA PHE A 65 7.91 -4.87 1.30
C PHE A 65 8.97 -4.06 0.55
N LYS A 66 9.62 -4.73 -0.40
CA LYS A 66 10.41 -4.12 -1.48
C LYS A 66 9.72 -4.45 -2.82
N VAL A 67 9.77 -3.50 -3.74
CA VAL A 67 9.32 -3.64 -5.14
C VAL A 67 10.41 -4.33 -5.95
#